data_AF-A0A968KKH0-F1
#
_entry.id   AF-A0A968KKH0-F1
#
_cell.length_a   1.000
_cell.length_b   1.000
_cell.length_c   1.000
_cell.angle_alpha   90.00
_cell.angle_beta   90.00
_cell.angle_gamma   90.00
#
_symmetry.space_group_name_H-M   'P 1'
#
loop_
_entity.id
_entity.type
_entity.pdbx_description
1 polymer ?
#
loop_
_entity_poly.entity_id
_entity_poly.type
_entity_poly.pdbx_seq_one_letter_code
_entity_poly.pdbx_strand_id
1 'polypeptide(L)' 'PESVLGNLLKRHGIQPGKTIVVYCTGGVRSGMAYFVFRVLGYSVRNYDGSWWDWSSDPALPVELS' A
#
# COMPACT_ATOMS: atom_id res chain seq x y z
N PRO A 1 15.09 -8.82 10.51
CA PRO A 1 13.95 -8.75 9.55
C PRO A 1 13.06 -7.53 9.79
N GLU A 2 12.54 -7.37 11.00
CA GLU A 2 11.68 -6.24 11.40
C GLU A 2 12.41 -4.89 11.28
N SER A 3 13.68 -4.85 11.69
CA SER A 3 14.55 -3.67 11.55
C SER A 3 14.85 -3.29 10.09
N VAL A 4 14.98 -4.27 9.18
CA VAL A 4 15.22 -4.01 7.76
C VAL A 4 14.00 -3.36 7.13
N LEU A 5 12.82 -3.96 7.35
CA LEU A 5 11.58 -3.45 6.77
C LEU A 5 11.17 -2.12 7.41
N GLY A 6 11.30 -1.98 8.73
CA GLY A 6 11.06 -0.72 9.42
C GLY A 6 11.94 0.42 8.90
N ASN A 7 13.23 0.15 8.64
CA ASN A 7 14.14 1.14 8.05
C ASN A 7 13.80 1.48 6.60
N LEU A 8 13.42 0.48 5.78
CA LEU A 8 12.98 0.70 4.41
C LEU A 8 11.75 1.61 4.37
N LEU A 9 10.73 1.31 5.17
CA LEU A 9 9.50 2.10 5.25
C LEU A 9 9.78 3.55 5.67
N LYS A 10 10.60 3.76 6.70
CA LYS A 10 11.01 5.10 7.16
C LYS A 10 11.72 5.91 6.09
N ARG A 11 12.62 5.29 5.31
CA ARG A 11 13.34 5.97 4.20
C ARG A 11 12.40 6.46 3.10
N HIS A 12 11.25 5.79 2.93
CA HIS A 12 10.20 6.21 1.99
C HIS A 12 9.10 7.06 2.65
N GLY A 13 9.35 7.60 3.85
CA GLY A 13 8.39 8.49 4.54
C GLY A 13 7.15 7.80 5.08
N ILE A 14 7.13 6.46 5.12
CA ILE A 14 6.06 5.65 5.69
C ILE A 14 6.30 5.53 7.19
N GLN A 15 5.46 6.19 7.98
CA GLN A 15 5.62 6.32 9.43
C GLN A 15 4.29 6.08 10.15
N PRO A 16 4.32 5.62 11.42
CA PRO A 16 3.11 5.53 12.25
C PRO A 16 2.37 6.88 12.31
N GLY A 17 1.04 6.84 12.33
CA GLY A 17 0.18 8.03 12.41
C GLY A 17 -0.38 8.51 11.07
N LYS A 18 0.14 8.04 9.93
CA LYS A 18 -0.50 8.22 8.61
C LYS A 18 -1.40 7.05 8.28
N THR A 19 -2.51 7.31 7.59
CA THR A 19 -3.29 6.24 6.96
C THR A 19 -2.51 5.70 5.76
N ILE A 20 -2.21 4.41 5.78
CA ILE A 20 -1.51 3.74 4.68
C ILE A 20 -2.54 2.96 3.87
N VAL A 21 -2.53 3.12 2.56
CA VAL A 21 -3.33 2.31 1.62
C VAL A 21 -2.36 1.59 0.70
N VAL A 22 -2.46 0.26 0.66
CA VAL A 22 -1.67 -0.57 -0.25
C VAL A 22 -2.54 -1.04 -1.41
N TYR A 23 -1.97 -1.05 -2.62
CA TYR A 23 -2.61 -1.51 -3.84
C TYR A 23 -1.57 -2.19 -4.74
N CYS A 24 -2.03 -2.96 -5.71
CA CYS A 24 -1.18 -3.51 -6.77
C CYS A 24 -1.95 -3.50 -8.10
N THR A 25 -1.92 -4.59 -8.86
CA THR A 25 -2.75 -4.70 -10.08
C THR A 25 -4.16 -5.19 -9.77
N GLY A 26 -4.30 -6.21 -8.92
CA GLY A 26 -5.59 -6.86 -8.59
C GLY A 26 -5.60 -7.47 -7.19
N GLY A 27 -5.10 -6.75 -6.18
CA GLY A 27 -5.24 -7.11 -4.78
C GLY A 27 -4.29 -8.17 -4.20
N VAL A 28 -3.72 -9.08 -4.99
CA VAL A 28 -2.94 -10.23 -4.44
C VAL A 28 -1.66 -9.79 -3.70
N ARG A 29 -0.81 -8.98 -4.35
CA ARG A 29 0.45 -8.50 -3.74
C ARG A 29 0.21 -7.49 -2.62
N SER A 30 -0.81 -6.66 -2.76
CA SER A 30 -1.20 -5.72 -1.72
C SER A 30 -1.81 -6.42 -0.51
N GLY A 31 -2.43 -7.60 -0.67
CA GLY A 31 -2.82 -8.47 0.44
C GLY A 31 -1.64 -8.93 1.29
N MET A 32 -0.53 -9.32 0.65
CA MET A 32 0.72 -9.64 1.36
C MET A 32 1.27 -8.39 2.08
N ALA A 33 1.33 -7.24 1.41
CA ALA A 33 1.79 -6.00 2.02
C ALA A 33 0.92 -5.58 3.21
N TYR A 34 -0.41 -5.70 3.09
CA TYR A 34 -1.36 -5.42 4.16
C TYR A 34 -1.07 -6.26 5.40
N PHE A 35 -0.89 -7.57 5.24
CA PHE A 35 -0.56 -8.46 6.35
C PHE A 35 0.74 -8.05 7.05
N VAL A 36 1.79 -7.79 6.27
CA VAL A 36 3.10 -7.38 6.79
C VAL A 36 3.01 -6.06 7.57
N PHE A 37 2.31 -5.06 7.04
CA PHE A 37 2.15 -3.77 7.72
C PHE A 37 1.34 -3.89 9.01
N ARG A 38 0.32 -4.76 9.05
CA ARG A 38 -0.46 -5.05 10.26
C ARG A 38 0.41 -5.69 11.35
N VAL A 39 1.28 -6.63 10.98
CA VAL A 39 2.23 -7.25 11.94
C VAL A 39 3.20 -6.22 12.50
N LEU A 40 3.62 -5.25 11.68
CA LEU A 40 4.48 -4.14 12.11
C LEU A 40 3.74 -3.03 12.90
N GLY A 41 2.46 -3.19 13.20
CA GLY A 41 1.68 -2.24 13.99
C GLY A 41 1.22 -0.97 13.25
N TYR A 42 1.26 -0.96 11.91
CA TYR A 42 0.78 0.17 11.13
C TYR A 42 -0.76 0.15 10.95
N SER A 43 -1.35 1.34 10.93
CA SER A 43 -2.73 1.54 10.46
C SER A 43 -2.76 1.49 8.94
N VAL A 44 -3.16 0.34 8.39
CA VAL A 44 -3.14 0.05 6.95
C VAL A 44 -4.50 -0.45 6.45
N ARG A 45 -4.84 -0.08 5.22
CA ARG A 45 -5.97 -0.59 4.45
C ARG A 45 -5.48 -1.22 3.15
N ASN A 46 -6.11 -2.31 2.72
CA ASN A 46 -5.89 -2.89 1.40
C ASN A 46 -6.96 -2.37 0.44
N TYR A 47 -6.53 -1.79 -0.68
CA TYR A 47 -7.42 -1.55 -1.82
C TYR A 47 -7.33 -2.76 -2.75
N ASP A 48 -8.24 -3.70 -2.55
CA ASP A 48 -8.29 -5.01 -3.22
C ASP A 48 -8.61 -4.91 -4.71
N GLY A 49 -9.52 -4.00 -5.10
CA GLY A 49 -9.77 -3.64 -6.51
C GLY A 49 -8.53 -3.15 -7.25
N SER A 50 -7.64 -2.46 -6.52
CA SER A 50 -6.30 -2.11 -7.00
C SER A 50 -6.32 -1.33 -8.33
N TRP A 51 -5.27 -1.44 -9.15
CA TRP A 51 -5.21 -0.74 -10.43
C TRP A 51 -6.35 -1.12 -11.38
N TRP A 52 -6.78 -2.39 -11.42
CA TRP A 52 -7.87 -2.80 -12.29
C TRP A 52 -9.17 -2.03 -12.01
N ASP A 53 -9.51 -1.85 -10.73
CA ASP A 53 -10.67 -1.05 -10.33
C ASP A 53 -10.47 0.44 -10.64
N TRP A 54 -9.33 1.03 -10.24
CA TRP A 54 -9.06 2.46 -10.49
C TRP A 54 -9.03 2.82 -11.98
N SER A 55 -8.42 1.97 -12.80
CA SER A 55 -8.28 2.20 -14.25
C SER A 55 -9.57 1.95 -15.03
N SER A 56 -10.60 1.38 -14.40
CA SER A 56 -11.87 1.09 -15.05
C SER A 56 -12.72 2.35 -15.31
N ASP A 57 -12.50 3.39 -14.51
CA ASP A 57 -13.12 4.70 -14.70
C ASP A 57 -12.11 5.70 -15.29
N PRO A 58 -12.23 6.06 -16.58
CA PRO A 58 -11.33 7.01 -17.22
C PRO A 58 -11.46 8.45 -16.69
N ALA A 59 -12.47 8.76 -15.88
CA ALA A 59 -12.60 10.06 -15.23
C ALA A 59 -11.71 10.18 -13.99
N LEU A 60 -11.19 9.08 -13.44
CA LEU A 60 -10.28 9.11 -12.31
C LEU A 60 -8.89 9.60 -12.72
N PRO A 61 -8.22 10.40 -11.87
CA PRO A 61 -6.92 10.95 -12.20
C PRO A 61 -5.85 9.85 -12.26
N VAL A 62 -4.93 10.01 -13.21
CA VAL A 62 -3.75 9.17 -13.37
C VAL A 62 -2.54 10.06 -13.58
N GLU A 63 -1.50 9.86 -12.79
CA GLU A 63 -0.19 10.47 -13.03
C GLU A 63 0.58 9.61 -14.03
N LEU A 64 1.08 10.22 -15.10
CA LEU A 64 1.96 9.60 -16.08
C LEU A 64 3.38 10.09 -15.83
N SER A 65 4.32 9.16 -15.69
CA SER A 65 5.74 9.44 -15.48
C SER A 65 6.46 9.78 -16.78
#